data_AF-A0A0S4TCP7-F1
#
_entry.id   AF-A0A0S4TCP7-F1
#
_cell.length_a   1.000
_cell.length_b   1.000
_cell.length_c   1.000
_cell.angle_alpha   90.00
_cell.angle_beta   90.00
_cell.angle_gamma   90.00
#
_symmetry.space_group_name_H-M   'P 1'
#
loop_
_entity.id
_entity.type
_entity.pdbx_description
1 polymer ?
#
loop_
_entity_poly.entity_id
_entity_poly.type
_entity_poly.pdbx_seq_one_letter_code
_entity_poly.pdbx_strand_id
1 'polypeptide(L)'
;KTLFRETLEETGIGPQQIKLYNNFVKEIQYEAWNKKKTVFYYLGECMNDTKIVISHEHSEYKWANISQVRQLIEFESLIQIFNDAFERIVTEKKL
;
A
#
# COMPACT_ATOMS: atom_id res chain seq x y z
N LYS A 1 -9.06 -7.40 10.32
CA LYS A 1 -7.81 -6.62 10.46
C LYS A 1 -8.07 -5.24 9.85
N THR A 2 -7.93 -4.15 10.61
CA THR A 2 -8.34 -2.78 10.21
C THR A 2 -7.13 -1.98 9.71
N LEU A 3 -7.29 -1.20 8.62
CA LEU A 3 -6.23 -0.48 7.89
C LEU A 3 -5.09 0.05 8.78
N PHE A 4 -5.42 1.00 9.67
CA PHE A 4 -4.41 1.69 10.47
C PHE A 4 -3.69 0.81 11.48
N ARG A 5 -4.40 -0.17 12.06
CA ARG A 5 -3.79 -1.06 13.04
C ARG A 5 -2.74 -1.95 12.36
N GLU A 6 -3.10 -2.52 11.21
CA GLU A 6 -2.16 -3.34 10.42
C GLU A 6 -0.98 -2.51 9.92
N THR A 7 -1.21 -1.31 9.40
CA THR A 7 -0.09 -0.44 8.98
C THR A 7 0.86 -0.15 10.13
N LEU A 8 0.34 0.14 11.33
CA LEU A 8 1.17 0.34 12.52
C LEU A 8 1.92 -0.93 12.93
N GLU A 9 1.23 -2.07 13.00
CA GLU A 9 1.82 -3.36 13.39
C GLU A 9 2.91 -3.80 12.42
N GLU A 10 2.71 -3.63 11.11
CA GLU A 10 3.61 -4.14 10.07
C GLU A 10 4.74 -3.19 9.68
N THR A 11 4.57 -1.87 9.87
CA THR A 11 5.52 -0.87 9.37
C THR A 11 5.96 0.16 10.41
N GLY A 12 5.33 0.18 11.58
CA GLY A 12 5.55 1.21 12.60
C GLY A 12 4.92 2.57 12.29
N ILE A 13 4.25 2.73 11.14
CA ILE A 13 3.66 4.01 10.72
C ILE A 13 2.28 4.16 11.35
N GLY A 14 2.11 5.20 12.17
CA GLY A 14 0.82 5.52 12.79
C GLY A 14 -0.11 6.36 11.90
N PRO A 15 -1.42 6.44 12.23
CA PRO A 15 -2.39 7.24 11.48
C PRO A 15 -2.01 8.72 11.32
N GLN A 16 -1.35 9.29 12.33
CA GLN A 16 -0.94 10.70 12.33
C GLN A 16 0.19 10.99 11.34
N GLN A 17 0.89 9.97 10.86
CA GLN A 17 2.01 10.07 9.92
C GLN A 17 1.57 9.82 8.46
N ILE A 18 0.28 9.59 8.23
CA ILE A 18 -0.28 9.24 6.93
C ILE A 18 -1.35 10.26 6.54
N LYS A 19 -1.15 10.94 5.42
CA LYS A 19 -2.21 11.70 4.74
C LYS A 19 -2.95 10.77 3.79
N LEU A 20 -4.18 10.39 4.13
CA LEU A 20 -5.03 9.58 3.25
C LEU A 20 -5.59 10.41 2.08
N TYR A 21 -5.60 9.79 0.91
CA TYR A 21 -6.27 10.30 -0.28
C TYR A 21 -7.72 9.83 -0.24
N ASN A 22 -8.62 10.75 0.08
CA ASN A 22 -10.05 10.47 0.11
C ASN A 22 -10.52 9.97 -1.26
N ASN A 23 -11.45 9.01 -1.26
CA ASN A 23 -12.02 8.37 -2.46
C ASN A 23 -11.07 7.48 -3.28
N PHE A 24 -9.92 7.08 -2.73
CA PHE A 24 -9.14 5.98 -3.30
C PHE A 24 -9.27 4.74 -2.42
N VAL A 25 -10.09 3.80 -2.87
CA VAL A 25 -10.19 2.46 -2.30
C VAL A 25 -10.24 1.44 -3.42
N LYS A 26 -9.39 0.42 -3.34
CA LYS A 26 -9.35 -0.70 -4.29
C LYS A 26 -9.54 -2.01 -3.54
N GLU A 27 -10.20 -2.96 -4.16
CA GLU A 27 -10.48 -4.26 -3.58
C GLU A 27 -9.83 -5.35 -4.42
N ILE A 28 -9.14 -6.29 -3.77
CA ILE A 28 -8.72 -7.54 -4.38
C ILE A 28 -9.38 -8.70 -3.63
N GLN A 29 -10.08 -9.53 -4.39
CA GLN A 29 -10.57 -10.83 -3.92
C GLN A 29 -9.71 -11.94 -4.54
N TYR A 30 -9.25 -12.87 -3.72
CA TYR A 30 -8.47 -14.03 -4.18
C TYR A 30 -8.66 -15.21 -3.22
N GLU A 31 -8.25 -16.40 -3.66
CA GLU A 31 -8.25 -17.60 -2.84
C GLU A 31 -6.84 -17.90 -2.33
N ALA A 32 -6.70 -18.08 -1.02
CA ALA A 32 -5.46 -18.49 -0.39
C ALA A 32 -5.73 -19.66 0.55
N TRP A 33 -5.04 -20.78 0.35
CA TRP A 33 -5.24 -22.03 1.11
C TRP A 33 -6.72 -22.47 1.17
N ASN A 34 -7.39 -22.50 0.01
CA ASN A 34 -8.81 -22.84 -0.16
C ASN A 34 -9.78 -21.94 0.62
N LYS A 35 -9.35 -20.75 1.02
CA LYS A 35 -10.18 -19.75 1.67
C LYS A 35 -10.23 -18.48 0.83
N LYS A 36 -11.45 -18.02 0.54
CA LYS A 36 -11.68 -16.72 -0.09
C LYS A 36 -11.22 -15.62 0.86
N LYS A 37 -10.41 -14.70 0.35
CA LYS A 37 -9.87 -13.55 1.07
C LYS A 37 -10.18 -12.28 0.28
N THR A 38 -10.59 -11.25 1.00
CA THR A 38 -10.81 -9.90 0.47
C THR A 38 -9.83 -8.95 1.15
N VAL A 39 -9.14 -8.14 0.35
CA VAL A 39 -8.19 -7.11 0.83
C VAL A 39 -8.56 -5.77 0.23
N PHE A 40 -8.68 -4.76 1.10
CA PHE A 40 -8.91 -3.37 0.71
C PHE A 40 -7.60 -2.58 0.78
N TYR A 41 -7.26 -1.90 -0.31
CA TYR A 41 -6.11 -1.01 -0.41
C TYR A 41 -6.58 0.44 -0.43
N TYR A 42 -5.93 1.25 0.38
CA TYR A 42 -6.14 2.69 0.48
C TYR A 42 -4.86 3.40 0.07
N LEU A 43 -4.98 4.62 -0.45
CA LEU A 43 -3.83 5.43 -0.82
C LEU A 43 -3.49 6.42 0.30
N GLY A 44 -2.27 6.37 0.79
CA GLY A 44 -1.75 7.27 1.81
C GLY A 44 -0.35 7.78 1.47
N GLU A 45 -0.10 9.05 1.74
CA GLU A 45 1.23 9.67 1.66
C GLU A 45 1.83 9.76 3.05
N CYS A 46 3.05 9.22 3.20
CA CYS A 46 3.80 9.28 4.44
C CYS A 46 4.42 10.67 4.63
N MET A 47 4.51 11.13 5.87
CA MET A 47 5.25 12.35 6.21
C MET A 47 6.76 12.16 6.05
N ASN A 48 7.50 13.24 5.79
CA ASN A 48 8.93 13.19 5.42
C ASN A 48 9.85 12.55 6.47
N ASP A 49 9.46 12.52 7.74
CA ASP A 49 10.22 11.98 8.88
C ASP A 49 9.75 10.57 9.30
N THR A 50 8.94 9.91 8.47
CA THR A 50 8.40 8.58 8.78
C THR A 50 9.52 7.52 8.80
N LYS A 51 9.74 6.92 9.97
CA LYS A 51 10.66 5.79 10.13
C LYS A 51 9.91 4.47 9.98
N ILE A 52 10.44 3.58 9.14
CA ILE A 52 9.92 2.21 8.98
C ILE A 52 10.52 1.28 10.03
N VAL A 53 9.66 0.53 10.71
CA VAL A 53 10.02 -0.59 11.58
C VAL A 53 9.13 -1.76 11.19
N ILE A 54 9.72 -2.75 10.50
CA ILE A 54 8.96 -3.92 10.04
C ILE A 54 8.75 -4.93 11.17
N SER A 55 7.59 -5.58 11.16
CA SER A 55 7.27 -6.66 12.10
C SER A 55 8.05 -7.93 11.76
N HIS A 56 7.99 -8.93 12.63
CA HIS A 56 8.55 -10.26 12.39
C HIS A 56 7.87 -11.03 11.25
N GLU A 57 6.70 -10.59 10.78
CA GLU A 57 6.04 -11.18 9.59
C GLU A 57 6.75 -10.80 8.28
N HIS A 58 7.65 -9.81 8.32
CA HIS A 58 8.38 -9.29 7.15
C HIS A 58 9.89 -9.28 7.39
N SER A 59 10.69 -9.62 6.38
CA SER A 59 12.16 -9.61 6.47
C SER A 59 12.81 -8.33 5.96
N GLU A 60 12.21 -7.70 4.95
CA GLU A 60 12.77 -6.55 4.25
C GLU A 60 11.67 -5.58 3.78
N TYR A 61 12.04 -4.33 3.51
CA TYR A 61 11.17 -3.35 2.85
C TYR A 61 11.97 -2.52 1.84
N LYS A 62 11.26 -1.91 0.89
CA LYS A 62 11.86 -1.00 -0.10
C LYS A 62 10.90 0.12 -0.48
N TRP A 63 11.41 1.35 -0.46
CA TRP A 63 10.78 2.46 -1.18
C TRP A 63 11.07 2.28 -2.68
N ALA A 64 10.02 2.14 -3.47
CA ALA A 64 10.12 1.85 -4.90
C ALA A 64 9.31 2.86 -5.72
N ASN A 65 9.86 3.26 -6.87
CA ASN A 65 9.11 4.00 -7.88
C ASN A 65 8.26 3.05 -8.74
N ILE A 66 7.37 3.60 -9.57
CA ILE A 66 6.41 2.78 -10.35
C ILE A 66 7.10 1.81 -11.33
N SER A 67 8.27 2.15 -11.86
CA SER A 67 9.01 1.24 -12.76
C SER A 67 9.66 0.08 -12.01
N GLN A 68 10.06 0.28 -10.76
CA GLN A 68 10.59 -0.77 -9.88
C GLN A 68 9.49 -1.71 -9.35
N VAL A 69 8.26 -1.21 -9.14
CA VAL A 69 7.14 -2.02 -8.63
C VAL A 69 6.90 -3.27 -9.49
N ARG A 70 6.92 -3.12 -10.82
CA ARG A 70 6.72 -4.24 -11.76
C ARG A 70 7.81 -5.33 -11.68
N GLN A 71 8.96 -5.01 -11.09
CA GLN A 71 10.06 -5.97 -10.89
C GLN A 71 9.96 -6.67 -9.53
N LEU A 72 9.17 -6.13 -8.59
CA LEU A 72 9.07 -6.61 -7.20
C LEU A 72 7.78 -7.37 -6.92
N ILE A 73 6.74 -7.18 -7.75
CA ILE A 73 5.41 -7.72 -7.53
C ILE A 73 5.04 -8.67 -8.68
N GLU A 74 4.60 -9.87 -8.33
CA GLU A 74 4.20 -10.89 -9.31
C GLU A 74 2.71 -10.81 -9.70
N PHE A 75 1.88 -10.25 -8.82
CA PHE A 75 0.43 -10.22 -9.02
C PHE A 75 -0.01 -8.99 -9.81
N GLU A 76 -0.54 -9.21 -11.03
CA GLU A 76 -1.00 -8.12 -11.91
C GLU A 76 -2.12 -7.28 -11.28
N SER A 77 -3.00 -7.90 -10.48
CA SER A 77 -4.05 -7.17 -9.76
C SER A 77 -3.48 -6.14 -8.77
N LEU A 78 -2.36 -6.46 -8.12
CA LEU A 78 -1.67 -5.54 -7.22
C LEU A 78 -0.90 -4.48 -8.02
N ILE A 79 -0.25 -4.85 -9.13
CA ILE A 79 0.39 -3.89 -10.04
C ILE A 79 -0.62 -2.86 -10.55
N GLN A 80 -1.84 -3.27 -10.90
CA GLN A 80 -2.88 -2.36 -11.35
C GLN A 80 -3.26 -1.33 -10.27
N ILE A 81 -3.30 -1.74 -9.00
CA ILE A 81 -3.54 -0.80 -7.89
C ILE A 81 -2.44 0.26 -7.80
N PHE A 82 -1.17 -0.13 -7.98
CA PHE A 82 -0.06 0.83 -8.01
C PHE A 82 -0.17 1.80 -9.20
N ASN A 83 -0.56 1.33 -10.38
CA ASN A 83 -0.78 2.20 -11.55
C ASN A 83 -1.92 3.19 -11.29
N ASP A 84 -3.07 2.71 -10.81
CA ASP A 84 -4.23 3.56 -10.48
C ASP A 84 -3.86 4.62 -9.42
N ALA A 85 -3.07 4.24 -8.41
CA ALA A 85 -2.59 5.16 -7.39
C ALA A 85 -1.63 6.21 -7.96
N PHE A 86 -0.72 5.81 -8.85
CA PHE A 86 0.20 6.72 -9.51
C PHE A 86 -0.54 7.74 -10.38
N GLU A 87 -1.48 7.29 -11.21
CA GLU A 87 -2.34 8.15 -12.02
C GLU A 87 -3.13 9.13 -11.15
N ARG A 88 -3.66 8.67 -10.01
CA ARG A 88 -4.36 9.53 -9.05
C ARG A 88 -3.46 10.64 -8.52
N ILE A 89 -2.22 10.31 -8.13
CA ILE A 89 -1.25 11.28 -7.60
C ILE A 89 -0.86 12.31 -8.66
N VAL A 90 -0.55 11.86 -9.88
CA VAL A 90 -0.20 12.73 -11.01
C VAL A 90 -1.34 13.72 -11.29
N THR A 91 -2.58 13.22 -11.32
CA THR A 91 -3.78 14.04 -11.55
C THR A 91 -4.01 15.07 -10.44
N GLU A 92 -3.89 14.68 -9.17
CA GLU A 92 -4.08 15.60 -8.04
C GLU A 92 -2.97 16.66 -7.93
N LYS A 93 -1.72 16.25 -8.12
CA LYS A 93 -0.55 17.12 -7.94
C LYS A 93 -0.23 17.95 -9.18
N LYS A 94 -0.93 17.73 -10.31
CA LYS A 94 -0.64 18.33 -11.63
C LYS A 94 0.84 18.18 -12.02
N LEU A 95 1.41 17.01 -11.73
CA LEU A 95 2.80 16.66 -12.06
C LEU A 95 2.94 16.28 -13.53
#